data_AF-P0CU08-F1
#
_entry.id   AF-P0CU08-F1
#
_cell.length_a   1.000
_cell.length_b   1.000
_cell.length_c   1.000
_cell.angle_alpha   90.00
_cell.angle_beta   90.00
_cell.angle_gamma   90.00
#
_symmetry.space_group_name_H-M   'P 1'
#
loop_
_entity.id
_entity.type
_entity.pdbx_description
1 polymer ?
#
loop_
_entity_poly.entity_id
_entity_poly.type
_entity_poly.pdbx_seq_one_letter_code
_entity_poly.pdbx_strand_id
1 'polypeptide(L)'
;MPSKRKRNPLQYQTSGSLDEETNQRSAFPQIDNNSASESLEYDIPLDGLDYLATVREEARKLVPFVAARREPETRETIPLRKLEIEAGKKSFDPFLRYLLNIIDKEGERLEQYMESSSLDASILPKNLQQWRVYIEHKAPCWAILAVVDLATVLEILESLSSWLEKDAIDLQSQWIFCFCYKLPELLNGEDISTLRSVLKSLRSTHTSFPALQMSASALQAVLVYRYGQKDLFQT
;
A
#
# COMPACT_ATOMS: atom_id res chain seq x y z
N MET A 1 -27.92 -38.88 40.92
CA MET A 1 -27.96 -37.40 41.02
C MET A 1 -26.54 -36.90 41.29
N PRO A 2 -25.78 -36.41 40.30
CA PRO A 2 -24.43 -35.90 40.53
C PRO A 2 -24.51 -34.53 41.23
N SER A 3 -23.84 -34.43 42.37
CA SER A 3 -23.84 -33.26 43.25
C SER A 3 -23.14 -32.08 42.57
N LYS A 4 -23.87 -30.98 42.33
CA LYS A 4 -23.32 -29.74 41.78
C LYS A 4 -22.40 -29.08 42.82
N ARG A 5 -21.08 -29.12 42.60
CA ARG A 5 -20.11 -28.32 43.36
C ARG A 5 -20.37 -26.82 43.09
N LYS A 6 -20.65 -26.07 44.16
CA LYS A 6 -20.72 -24.60 44.15
C LYS A 6 -19.31 -24.05 43.80
N ARG A 7 -19.20 -23.28 42.71
CA ARG A 7 -18.01 -22.45 42.44
C ARG A 7 -18.09 -21.20 43.34
N ASN A 8 -17.10 -21.02 44.20
CA ASN A 8 -16.89 -19.77 44.92
C ASN A 8 -16.54 -18.66 43.92
N PRO A 9 -17.19 -17.49 43.96
CA PRO A 9 -16.79 -16.34 43.16
C PRO A 9 -15.62 -15.64 43.84
N LEU A 10 -14.41 -16.18 43.69
CA LEU A 10 -13.19 -15.42 43.97
C LEU A 10 -12.90 -14.54 42.74
N GLN A 11 -12.67 -13.26 43.00
CA GLN A 11 -12.42 -12.20 42.02
C GLN A 11 -11.56 -12.70 40.86
N TYR A 12 -12.09 -12.60 39.64
CA TYR A 12 -11.41 -12.95 38.40
C TYR A 12 -10.29 -11.94 38.09
N GLN A 13 -9.17 -12.01 38.80
CA GLN A 13 -7.88 -11.55 38.27
C GLN A 13 -7.29 -12.71 37.48
N THR A 14 -7.53 -12.72 36.17
CA THR A 14 -6.98 -13.72 35.24
C THR A 14 -5.53 -13.44 34.83
N SER A 15 -4.96 -12.33 35.31
CA SER A 15 -3.57 -11.95 35.09
C SER A 15 -2.95 -11.52 36.41
N GLY A 16 -1.80 -12.11 36.76
CA GLY A 16 -0.98 -11.68 37.87
C GLY A 16 -0.33 -10.31 37.63
N SER A 17 0.50 -9.91 38.59
CA SER A 17 1.31 -8.69 38.52
C SER A 17 2.17 -8.66 37.25
N LEU A 18 2.45 -7.44 36.79
CA LEU A 18 3.42 -7.22 35.72
C LEU A 18 4.81 -7.49 36.30
N ASP A 19 5.56 -8.37 35.66
CA ASP A 19 6.97 -8.59 35.98
C ASP A 19 7.80 -7.47 35.32
N GLU A 20 8.44 -6.63 36.13
CA GLU A 20 9.19 -5.46 35.65
C GLU A 20 10.40 -5.85 34.80
N GLU A 21 10.94 -7.07 34.97
CA GLU A 21 12.11 -7.53 34.21
C GLU A 21 11.73 -8.00 32.80
N THR A 22 10.62 -8.73 32.67
CA THR A 22 10.18 -9.30 31.38
C THR A 22 9.14 -8.44 30.66
N ASN A 23 8.55 -7.44 31.33
CA ASN A 23 7.36 -6.70 30.87
C ASN A 23 6.18 -7.62 30.49
N GLN A 24 6.13 -8.81 31.07
CA GLN A 24 5.07 -9.80 30.86
C GLN A 24 4.22 -9.94 32.13
N ARG A 25 2.92 -10.23 31.97
CA ARG A 25 2.03 -10.50 33.11
C ARG A 25 2.08 -11.98 33.44
N SER A 26 2.17 -12.32 34.72
CA SER A 26 2.09 -13.71 35.17
C SER A 26 0.73 -14.32 34.80
N ALA A 27 0.73 -15.52 34.20
CA ALA A 27 -0.49 -16.30 33.99
C ALA A 27 -1.07 -16.88 35.30
N PHE A 28 -0.26 -16.95 36.36
CA PHE A 28 -0.65 -17.50 37.66
C PHE A 28 -0.53 -16.40 38.72
N PRO A 29 -1.65 -15.76 39.13
CA PRO A 29 -1.64 -14.66 40.08
C PRO A 29 -1.12 -15.05 41.46
N GLN A 30 -1.24 -16.33 41.83
CA GLN A 30 -0.90 -16.84 43.17
C GLN A 30 0.61 -17.03 43.38
N ILE A 31 1.41 -16.93 42.32
CA ILE A 31 2.87 -17.11 42.41
C ILE A 31 3.50 -15.72 42.51
N ASP A 32 3.59 -15.22 43.73
CA ASP A 32 4.30 -13.99 44.03
C ASP A 32 5.80 -14.19 43.82
N ASN A 33 6.42 -13.28 43.07
CA ASN A 33 7.82 -13.35 42.67
C ASN A 33 8.83 -13.35 43.83
N ASN A 34 8.38 -13.06 45.05
CA ASN A 34 9.18 -12.95 46.27
C ASN A 34 9.02 -14.13 47.24
N SER A 35 8.08 -15.07 47.01
CA SER A 35 7.76 -16.13 47.98
C SER A 35 8.68 -17.35 47.89
N ALA A 36 9.59 -17.42 46.91
CA ALA A 36 10.47 -18.57 46.70
C ALA A 36 11.73 -18.58 47.61
N SER A 37 11.71 -17.88 48.74
CA SER A 37 12.94 -17.60 49.52
C SER A 37 13.22 -18.55 50.70
N GLU A 38 12.40 -19.58 50.94
CA GLU A 38 12.61 -20.50 52.06
C GLU A 38 12.68 -21.96 51.60
N SER A 39 13.93 -22.42 51.41
CA SER A 39 14.37 -23.81 51.60
C SER A 39 13.53 -24.92 50.96
N LEU A 40 13.68 -25.13 49.64
CA LEU A 40 13.35 -26.40 49.01
C LEU A 40 14.64 -27.19 48.76
N GLU A 41 15.03 -27.93 49.80
CA GLU A 41 16.03 -28.99 49.75
C GLU A 41 15.47 -30.13 48.88
N TYR A 42 15.83 -30.17 47.59
CA TYR A 42 15.75 -31.29 46.63
C TYR A 42 14.58 -32.31 46.72
N ASP A 43 13.40 -31.93 47.21
CA ASP A 43 12.22 -32.77 47.19
C ASP A 43 11.33 -32.46 45.97
N ILE A 44 10.83 -33.53 45.34
CA ILE A 44 9.96 -33.47 44.17
C ILE A 44 8.70 -32.68 44.56
N PRO A 45 8.35 -31.57 43.87
CA PRO A 45 7.19 -30.76 44.22
C PRO A 45 5.91 -31.59 44.12
N LEU A 46 5.14 -31.64 45.21
CA LEU A 46 3.89 -32.40 45.33
C LEU A 46 2.67 -31.63 44.82
N ASP A 47 2.77 -30.30 44.71
CA ASP A 47 1.73 -29.41 44.21
C ASP A 47 2.16 -28.64 42.95
N GLY A 48 1.20 -28.24 42.12
CA GLY A 48 1.44 -27.51 40.88
C GLY A 48 1.99 -26.10 41.10
N LEU A 49 1.64 -25.45 42.21
CA LEU A 49 2.17 -24.13 42.58
C LEU A 49 3.66 -24.20 42.96
N ASP A 50 4.02 -25.20 43.77
CA ASP A 50 5.42 -25.45 44.16
C ASP A 50 6.27 -25.77 42.93
N TYR A 51 5.76 -26.62 42.03
CA TYR A 51 6.43 -26.92 40.76
C TYR A 51 6.71 -25.65 39.93
N LEU A 52 5.72 -24.77 39.78
CA LEU A 52 5.90 -23.53 39.02
C LEU A 52 6.87 -22.56 39.69
N ALA A 53 6.95 -22.55 41.03
CA ALA A 53 7.94 -21.77 41.77
C ALA A 53 9.36 -22.29 41.50
N THR A 54 9.57 -23.61 41.56
CA THR A 54 10.87 -24.23 41.21
C THR A 54 11.27 -23.93 39.77
N VAL A 55 10.35 -24.08 38.82
CA VAL A 55 10.61 -23.78 37.39
C VAL A 55 10.99 -22.31 37.17
N ARG A 56 10.39 -21.37 37.91
CA ARG A 56 10.78 -19.95 37.83
C ARG A 56 12.19 -19.72 38.38
N GLU A 57 12.53 -20.36 39.48
CA GLU A 57 13.88 -20.24 40.04
C GLU A 57 14.94 -20.84 39.12
N GLU A 58 14.63 -21.98 38.48
CA GLU A 58 15.46 -22.55 37.42
C GLU A 58 15.59 -21.61 36.22
N ALA A 59 14.49 -21.03 35.74
CA ALA A 59 14.49 -20.11 34.60
C ALA A 59 15.31 -18.84 34.88
N ARG A 60 15.26 -18.28 36.11
CA ARG A 60 16.10 -17.14 36.52
C ARG A 60 17.60 -17.45 36.50
N LYS A 61 17.98 -18.72 36.64
CA LYS A 61 19.39 -19.16 36.55
C LYS A 61 19.87 -19.34 35.10
N LEU A 62 18.96 -19.39 34.13
CA LEU A 62 19.28 -19.52 32.71
C LEU A 62 19.56 -18.16 32.06
N VAL A 63 20.34 -18.16 30.97
CA VAL A 63 20.58 -16.94 30.17
C VAL A 63 19.31 -16.61 29.37
N PRO A 64 18.78 -15.37 29.41
CA PRO A 64 17.51 -15.01 28.77
C PRO A 64 17.46 -15.21 27.25
N PHE A 65 18.63 -15.14 26.60
CA PHE A 65 18.75 -15.29 25.16
C PHE A 65 19.95 -16.18 24.83
N VAL A 66 19.69 -17.28 24.12
CA VAL A 66 20.72 -18.16 23.59
C VAL A 66 20.62 -18.14 22.07
N ALA A 67 21.53 -17.42 21.42
CA ALA A 67 21.70 -17.53 19.97
C ALA A 67 22.49 -18.81 19.65
N ALA A 68 21.80 -19.81 19.10
CA ALA A 68 22.49 -20.94 18.48
C ALA A 68 23.20 -20.44 17.22
N ARG A 69 24.54 -20.54 17.18
CA ARG A 69 25.27 -20.45 15.91
C ARG A 69 24.87 -21.66 15.07
N ARG A 70 23.91 -21.47 14.16
CA ARG A 70 23.76 -22.42 13.05
C ARG A 70 25.02 -22.31 12.21
N GLU A 71 25.79 -23.40 12.13
CA GLU A 71 26.71 -23.55 11.02
C GLU A 71 25.91 -23.32 9.73
N PRO A 72 26.42 -22.51 8.79
CA PRO A 72 25.71 -22.26 7.55
C PRO A 72 25.61 -23.58 6.79
N GLU A 73 24.47 -24.28 6.92
CA GLU A 73 24.05 -25.22 5.89
C GLU A 73 24.11 -24.43 4.59
N THR A 74 24.98 -24.87 3.69
CA THR A 74 25.23 -24.30 2.38
C THR A 74 24.00 -24.54 1.51
N ARG A 75 22.85 -24.00 1.89
CA ARG A 75 21.75 -23.76 0.98
C ARG A 75 22.11 -22.48 0.30
N GLU A 76 22.40 -22.57 -0.99
CA GLU A 76 22.38 -21.44 -1.91
C GLU A 76 20.97 -20.82 -1.88
N THR A 77 20.62 -20.11 -0.80
CA THR A 77 19.62 -19.07 -0.90
C THR A 77 20.31 -18.03 -1.77
N ILE A 78 20.03 -18.08 -3.07
CA ILE A 78 20.24 -16.97 -3.98
C ILE A 78 19.78 -15.75 -3.18
N PRO A 79 20.68 -14.87 -2.72
CA PRO A 79 20.27 -13.71 -1.99
C PRO A 79 19.30 -13.02 -2.92
N LEU A 80 18.04 -12.89 -2.49
CA LEU A 80 17.05 -12.09 -3.21
C LEU A 80 17.77 -10.76 -3.40
N ARG A 81 18.23 -10.51 -4.63
CA ARG A 81 19.15 -9.42 -4.93
C ARG A 81 18.40 -8.21 -4.43
N LYS A 82 18.81 -7.67 -3.27
CA LYS A 82 18.40 -6.32 -2.91
C LYS A 82 18.92 -5.55 -4.11
N LEU A 83 18.00 -5.19 -5.00
CA LEU A 83 18.22 -4.20 -6.02
C LEU A 83 18.45 -2.93 -5.22
N GLU A 84 19.64 -2.81 -4.64
CA GLU A 84 20.33 -1.55 -4.54
C GLU A 84 20.48 -1.12 -5.99
N ILE A 85 19.39 -0.56 -6.52
CA ILE A 85 19.46 0.38 -7.61
C ILE A 85 20.33 1.45 -7.00
N GLU A 86 21.64 1.38 -7.27
CA GLU A 86 22.50 2.52 -7.13
C GLU A 86 21.69 3.66 -7.73
N ALA A 87 21.31 4.62 -6.90
CA ALA A 87 20.82 5.91 -7.33
C ALA A 87 22.00 6.66 -7.98
N GLY A 88 22.73 5.99 -8.88
CA GLY A 88 23.60 6.61 -9.84
C GLY A 88 22.74 7.60 -10.57
N LYS A 89 23.15 8.87 -10.48
CA LYS A 89 22.60 10.06 -11.11
C LYS A 89 21.88 9.75 -12.43
N LYS A 90 20.66 9.23 -12.37
CA LYS A 90 19.81 9.04 -13.54
C LYS A 90 19.47 10.45 -13.94
N SER A 91 20.04 10.88 -15.06
CA SER A 91 19.72 12.13 -15.72
C SER A 91 18.21 12.30 -15.68
N PHE A 92 17.73 13.22 -14.85
CA PHE A 92 16.33 13.57 -14.82
C PHE A 92 15.95 13.96 -16.23
N ASP A 93 15.07 13.19 -16.86
CA ASP A 93 14.66 13.42 -18.23
C ASP A 93 14.02 14.83 -18.32
N PRO A 94 14.69 15.80 -18.98
CA PRO A 94 14.18 17.16 -19.09
C PRO A 94 12.82 17.20 -19.79
N PHE A 95 12.56 16.25 -20.68
CA PHE A 95 11.30 16.14 -21.40
C PHE A 95 10.16 15.74 -20.47
N LEU A 96 10.35 14.74 -19.60
CA LEU A 96 9.32 14.37 -18.63
C LEU A 96 9.02 15.51 -17.63
N ARG A 97 10.04 16.27 -17.21
CA ARG A 97 9.82 17.47 -16.39
C ARG A 97 9.02 18.54 -17.12
N TYR A 98 9.32 18.74 -18.41
CA TYR A 98 8.58 19.66 -19.26
C TYR A 98 7.11 19.24 -19.40
N LEU A 99 6.84 17.94 -19.60
CA LEU A 99 5.48 17.41 -19.65
C LEU A 99 4.73 17.63 -18.33
N LEU A 100 5.37 17.36 -17.19
CA LEU A 100 4.77 17.61 -15.88
C LEU A 100 4.37 19.09 -15.72
N ASN A 101 5.25 20.02 -16.09
CA ASN A 101 4.96 21.45 -16.03
C ASN A 101 3.76 21.85 -16.91
N ILE A 102 3.61 21.25 -18.10
CA ILE A 102 2.41 21.45 -18.92
C ILE A 102 1.16 20.95 -18.17
N ILE A 103 1.24 19.74 -17.60
CA ILE A 103 0.12 19.12 -16.88
C ILE A 103 -0.27 19.96 -15.66
N ASP A 104 0.69 20.43 -14.86
CA ASP A 104 0.46 21.30 -13.70
C ASP A 104 -0.23 22.58 -14.13
N LYS A 105 0.33 23.28 -15.13
CA LYS A 105 -0.21 24.55 -15.62
C LYS A 105 -1.63 24.41 -16.19
N GLU A 106 -1.89 23.35 -16.96
CA GLU A 106 -3.23 23.12 -17.50
C GLU A 106 -4.21 22.61 -16.43
N GLY A 107 -3.71 21.92 -15.39
CA GLY A 107 -4.47 21.55 -14.19
C GLY A 107 -4.95 22.78 -13.42
N GLU A 108 -4.07 23.75 -13.14
CA GLU A 108 -4.43 25.03 -12.49
C GLU A 108 -5.49 25.80 -13.31
N ARG A 109 -5.35 25.82 -14.64
CA ARG A 109 -6.35 26.44 -15.53
C ARG A 109 -7.69 25.71 -15.48
N LEU A 110 -7.69 24.39 -15.33
CA LEU A 110 -8.89 23.58 -15.20
C LEU A 110 -9.65 23.91 -13.90
N GLU A 111 -8.92 24.07 -12.80
CA GLU A 111 -9.48 24.45 -11.50
C GLU A 111 -10.12 25.84 -11.55
N GLN A 112 -9.43 26.83 -12.13
CA GLN A 112 -9.99 28.17 -12.35
C GLN A 112 -11.25 28.15 -13.23
N TYR A 113 -11.26 27.27 -14.25
CA TYR A 113 -12.43 27.09 -15.11
C TYR A 113 -13.61 26.45 -14.35
N MET A 114 -13.35 25.50 -13.46
CA MET A 114 -14.38 24.88 -12.61
C MET A 114 -15.04 25.91 -11.68
N GLU A 115 -14.27 26.85 -11.12
CA GLU A 115 -14.81 27.90 -10.24
C GLU A 115 -15.73 28.89 -10.97
N SER A 116 -15.50 29.09 -12.28
CA SER A 116 -16.22 30.08 -13.08
C SER A 116 -17.42 29.51 -13.85
N SER A 117 -17.51 28.19 -14.01
CA SER A 117 -18.48 27.55 -14.91
C SER A 117 -19.59 26.83 -14.13
N SER A 118 -20.84 27.17 -14.41
CA SER A 118 -22.02 26.42 -13.92
C SER A 118 -22.38 25.34 -14.94
N LEU A 119 -21.72 24.19 -14.84
CA LEU A 119 -21.92 23.10 -15.78
C LEU A 119 -22.85 22.02 -15.22
N ASP A 120 -23.72 21.52 -16.07
CA ASP A 120 -24.66 20.46 -15.74
C ASP A 120 -24.02 19.07 -15.96
N ALA A 121 -23.95 18.28 -14.89
CA ALA A 121 -23.47 16.90 -14.92
C ALA A 121 -24.38 15.96 -15.73
N SER A 122 -25.59 16.38 -16.09
CA SER A 122 -26.52 15.59 -16.91
C SER A 122 -26.00 15.26 -18.31
N ILE A 123 -24.99 16.00 -18.80
CA ILE A 123 -24.38 15.81 -20.13
C ILE A 123 -23.42 14.61 -20.15
N LEU A 124 -22.97 14.15 -18.97
CA LEU A 124 -21.98 13.09 -18.87
C LEU A 124 -22.58 11.69 -19.13
N PRO A 125 -21.81 10.79 -19.76
CA PRO A 125 -22.14 9.37 -19.81
C PRO A 125 -22.37 8.79 -18.41
N LYS A 126 -23.39 7.94 -18.27
CA LYS A 126 -23.81 7.38 -16.97
C LYS A 126 -23.08 6.09 -16.58
N ASN A 127 -22.41 5.44 -17.53
CA ASN A 127 -21.71 4.17 -17.30
C ASN A 127 -20.50 4.03 -18.23
N LEU A 128 -19.62 3.07 -17.94
CA LEU A 128 -18.38 2.84 -18.67
C LEU A 128 -18.58 2.53 -20.16
N GLN A 129 -19.66 1.83 -20.54
CA GLN A 129 -19.93 1.55 -21.96
C GLN A 129 -20.28 2.81 -22.74
N GLN A 130 -21.07 3.71 -22.14
CA GLN A 130 -21.36 5.01 -22.73
C GLN A 130 -20.10 5.88 -22.80
N TRP A 131 -19.24 5.82 -21.78
CA TRP A 131 -17.93 6.50 -21.79
C TRP A 131 -17.02 6.01 -22.89
N ARG A 132 -16.95 4.69 -23.15
CA ARG A 132 -16.19 4.12 -24.25
C ARG A 132 -16.59 4.74 -25.59
N VAL A 133 -17.90 4.67 -25.92
CA VAL A 133 -18.43 5.25 -27.17
C VAL A 133 -18.18 6.76 -27.23
N TYR A 134 -18.30 7.45 -26.09
CA TYR A 134 -18.06 8.88 -26.02
C TYR A 134 -16.63 9.26 -26.37
N ILE A 135 -15.65 8.59 -25.76
CA ILE A 135 -14.21 8.82 -25.94
C ILE A 135 -13.76 8.51 -27.37
N GLU A 136 -14.37 7.48 -27.97
CA GLU A 136 -14.09 7.07 -29.34
C GLU A 136 -14.50 8.14 -30.38
N HIS A 137 -15.57 8.90 -30.11
CA HIS A 137 -16.19 9.80 -31.09
C HIS A 137 -16.06 11.29 -30.78
N LYS A 138 -15.68 11.68 -29.56
CA LYS A 138 -15.61 13.09 -29.14
C LYS A 138 -14.25 13.41 -28.55
N ALA A 139 -13.70 14.56 -28.96
CA ALA A 139 -12.49 15.11 -28.38
C ALA A 139 -12.74 15.61 -26.94
N PRO A 140 -11.72 15.54 -26.06
CA PRO A 140 -11.81 16.13 -24.74
C PRO A 140 -12.01 17.64 -24.83
N CYS A 141 -12.88 18.18 -23.99
CA CYS A 141 -13.08 19.62 -23.86
C CYS A 141 -13.13 20.04 -22.39
N TRP A 142 -12.81 21.31 -22.13
CA TRP A 142 -12.74 21.88 -20.78
C TRP A 142 -14.02 21.69 -19.98
N ALA A 143 -15.19 21.84 -20.62
CA ALA A 143 -16.48 21.67 -19.95
C ALA A 143 -16.68 20.25 -19.43
N ILE A 144 -16.32 19.22 -20.21
CA ILE A 144 -16.46 17.84 -19.77
C ILE A 144 -15.43 17.55 -18.68
N LEU A 145 -14.17 17.87 -18.93
CA LEU A 145 -13.09 17.64 -17.98
C LEU A 145 -13.44 18.27 -16.63
N ALA A 146 -13.90 19.52 -16.59
CA ALA A 146 -14.28 20.21 -15.36
C ALA A 146 -15.28 19.43 -14.49
N VAL A 147 -16.26 18.76 -15.11
CA VAL A 147 -17.36 18.11 -14.39
C VAL A 147 -17.08 16.65 -14.02
N VAL A 148 -16.22 15.95 -14.78
CA VAL A 148 -15.90 14.55 -14.48
C VAL A 148 -15.16 14.46 -13.14
N ASP A 149 -15.64 13.55 -12.27
CA ASP A 149 -15.03 13.29 -10.98
C ASP A 149 -13.81 12.38 -11.09
N LEU A 150 -12.97 12.39 -10.05
CA LEU A 150 -11.73 11.62 -10.05
C LEU A 150 -11.98 10.10 -10.13
N ALA A 151 -13.03 9.61 -9.46
CA ALA A 151 -13.39 8.20 -9.48
C ALA A 151 -13.67 7.70 -10.91
N THR A 152 -14.51 8.43 -11.66
CA THR A 152 -14.79 8.11 -13.06
C THR A 152 -13.54 8.21 -13.93
N VAL A 153 -12.67 9.21 -13.70
CA VAL A 153 -11.38 9.31 -14.43
C VAL A 153 -10.53 8.06 -14.23
N LEU A 154 -10.38 7.59 -13.00
CA LEU A 154 -9.58 6.41 -12.69
C LEU A 154 -10.17 5.13 -13.30
N GLU A 155 -11.49 4.92 -13.18
CA GLU A 155 -12.18 3.78 -13.80
C GLU A 155 -12.03 3.76 -15.33
N ILE A 156 -12.11 4.94 -15.96
CA ILE A 156 -11.89 5.09 -17.40
C ILE A 156 -10.43 4.79 -17.76
N LEU A 157 -9.46 5.36 -17.04
CA LEU A 157 -8.03 5.12 -17.30
C LEU A 157 -7.68 3.63 -17.19
N GLU A 158 -8.22 2.92 -16.20
CA GLU A 158 -8.07 1.48 -16.06
C GLU A 158 -8.61 0.73 -17.29
N SER A 159 -9.83 1.07 -17.70
CA SER A 159 -10.52 0.42 -18.81
C SER A 159 -9.93 0.76 -20.18
N LEU A 160 -9.35 1.96 -20.34
CA LEU A 160 -8.87 2.48 -21.62
C LEU A 160 -7.83 1.58 -22.27
N SER A 161 -6.98 0.94 -21.47
CA SER A 161 -5.98 -0.02 -21.96
C SER A 161 -6.58 -1.18 -22.77
N SER A 162 -7.80 -1.61 -22.42
CA SER A 162 -8.55 -2.66 -23.11
C SER A 162 -9.40 -2.13 -24.27
N TRP A 163 -9.66 -0.82 -24.31
CA TRP A 163 -10.50 -0.17 -25.33
C TRP A 163 -9.68 0.45 -26.46
N LEU A 164 -8.35 0.36 -26.42
CA LEU A 164 -7.50 0.95 -27.45
C LEU A 164 -7.81 0.34 -28.81
N GLU A 165 -8.36 1.15 -29.71
CA GLU A 165 -8.73 0.77 -31.06
C GLU A 165 -7.91 1.59 -32.05
N LYS A 166 -7.40 0.95 -33.11
CA LYS A 166 -6.50 1.61 -34.06
C LYS A 166 -7.13 2.84 -34.72
N ASP A 167 -8.45 2.81 -34.94
CA ASP A 167 -9.17 3.86 -35.66
C ASP A 167 -9.47 5.08 -34.78
N ALA A 168 -9.47 4.94 -33.46
CA ALA A 168 -9.77 6.00 -32.50
C ALA A 168 -8.61 6.35 -31.56
N ILE A 169 -7.42 5.78 -31.80
CA ILE A 169 -6.27 5.88 -30.90
C ILE A 169 -5.82 7.32 -30.65
N ASP A 170 -5.96 8.20 -31.64
CA ASP A 170 -5.60 9.61 -31.50
C ASP A 170 -6.52 10.32 -30.49
N LEU A 171 -7.84 10.11 -30.57
CA LEU A 171 -8.79 10.67 -29.62
C LEU A 171 -8.60 10.06 -28.23
N GLN A 172 -8.46 8.74 -28.16
CA GLN A 172 -8.21 8.03 -26.90
C GLN A 172 -6.92 8.53 -26.21
N SER A 173 -5.86 8.77 -26.98
CA SER A 173 -4.60 9.32 -26.45
C SER A 173 -4.78 10.74 -25.90
N GLN A 174 -5.56 11.60 -26.56
CA GLN A 174 -5.87 12.94 -26.05
C GLN A 174 -6.62 12.87 -24.73
N TRP A 175 -7.57 11.94 -24.58
CA TRP A 175 -8.27 11.73 -23.32
C TRP A 175 -7.33 11.31 -22.18
N ILE A 176 -6.43 10.35 -22.42
CA ILE A 176 -5.41 9.94 -21.42
C ILE A 176 -4.58 11.15 -20.99
N PHE A 177 -4.13 11.96 -21.95
CA PHE A 177 -3.32 13.14 -21.68
C PHE A 177 -4.11 14.17 -20.85
N CYS A 178 -5.35 14.48 -21.24
CA CYS A 178 -6.19 15.43 -20.52
C CYS A 178 -6.61 14.94 -19.12
N PHE A 179 -6.81 13.64 -18.93
CA PHE A 179 -7.10 13.09 -17.61
C PHE A 179 -5.93 13.24 -16.63
N CYS A 180 -4.68 13.34 -17.12
CA CYS A 180 -3.54 13.64 -16.26
C CYS A 180 -3.66 15.00 -15.56
N TYR A 181 -4.39 15.97 -16.15
CA TYR A 181 -4.63 17.28 -15.52
C TYR A 181 -5.51 17.19 -14.28
N LYS A 182 -6.36 16.16 -14.19
CA LYS A 182 -7.29 15.94 -13.07
C LYS A 182 -6.70 15.16 -11.91
N LEU A 183 -5.49 14.63 -12.07
CA LEU A 183 -4.86 13.82 -11.05
C LEU A 183 -4.37 14.72 -9.89
N PRO A 184 -4.90 14.57 -8.67
CA PRO A 184 -4.55 15.43 -7.54
C PRO A 184 -3.08 15.25 -7.11
N GLU A 185 -2.55 16.19 -6.32
CA GLU A 185 -1.21 16.06 -5.73
C GLU A 185 -1.07 14.84 -4.83
N LEU A 186 -2.13 14.48 -4.12
CA LEU A 186 -2.19 13.34 -3.21
C LEU A 186 -3.18 12.31 -3.75
N LEU A 187 -2.67 11.10 -3.97
CA LEU A 187 -3.44 9.97 -4.44
C LEU A 187 -3.19 8.78 -3.49
N ASN A 188 -4.19 7.91 -3.31
CA ASN A 188 -4.02 6.75 -2.44
C ASN A 188 -3.06 5.73 -3.09
N GLY A 189 -2.52 4.80 -2.30
CA GLY A 189 -1.56 3.81 -2.82
C GLY A 189 -2.16 2.80 -3.82
N GLU A 190 -3.47 2.55 -3.72
CA GLU A 190 -4.21 1.66 -4.61
C GLU A 190 -4.36 2.26 -6.00
N ASP A 191 -4.86 3.49 -6.10
CA ASP A 191 -4.98 4.30 -7.30
C ASP A 191 -3.61 4.49 -7.98
N ILE A 192 -2.54 4.76 -7.22
CA ILE A 192 -1.17 4.84 -7.78
C ILE A 192 -0.78 3.50 -8.41
N SER A 193 -1.13 2.38 -7.77
CA SER A 193 -0.87 1.04 -8.30
C SER A 193 -1.66 0.77 -9.58
N THR A 194 -2.92 1.22 -9.64
CA THR A 194 -3.77 1.17 -10.84
C THR A 194 -3.15 1.98 -11.98
N LEU A 195 -2.76 3.23 -11.74
CA LEU A 195 -2.10 4.08 -12.74
C LEU A 195 -0.79 3.48 -13.25
N ARG A 196 -0.01 2.83 -12.37
CA ARG A 196 1.20 2.09 -12.77
C ARG A 196 0.87 0.91 -13.68
N SER A 197 -0.21 0.18 -13.39
CA SER A 197 -0.68 -0.92 -14.23
C SER A 197 -1.13 -0.41 -15.61
N VAL A 198 -1.89 0.69 -15.64
CA VAL A 198 -2.30 1.37 -16.87
C VAL A 198 -1.09 1.78 -17.69
N LEU A 199 -0.09 2.46 -17.10
CA LEU A 199 1.12 2.86 -17.79
C LEU A 199 1.86 1.65 -18.41
N LYS A 200 2.00 0.56 -17.66
CA LYS A 200 2.61 -0.68 -18.18
C LYS A 200 1.82 -1.24 -19.34
N SER A 201 0.48 -1.26 -19.24
CA SER A 201 -0.37 -1.73 -20.32
C SER A 201 -0.21 -0.86 -21.56
N LEU A 202 -0.33 0.47 -21.44
CA LEU A 202 -0.16 1.44 -22.53
C LEU A 202 1.20 1.32 -23.23
N ARG A 203 2.25 0.91 -22.52
CA ARG A 203 3.58 0.68 -23.10
C ARG A 203 3.74 -0.67 -23.76
N SER A 204 3.02 -1.69 -23.28
CA SER A 204 3.01 -3.01 -23.92
C SER A 204 2.15 -3.05 -25.18
N THR A 205 1.11 -2.21 -25.22
CA THR A 205 0.15 -2.13 -26.32
C THR A 205 0.48 -0.96 -27.23
N HIS A 206 0.35 -1.11 -28.56
CA HIS A 206 0.38 0.02 -29.50
C HIS A 206 1.65 0.90 -29.44
N THR A 207 2.82 0.30 -29.24
CA THR A 207 4.13 0.98 -29.24
C THR A 207 4.44 1.75 -30.53
N SER A 208 3.71 1.51 -31.61
CA SER A 208 3.90 2.19 -32.90
C SER A 208 3.24 3.56 -33.00
N PHE A 209 2.38 3.96 -32.06
CA PHE A 209 1.56 5.17 -32.19
C PHE A 209 2.15 6.34 -31.36
N PRO A 210 2.67 7.40 -32.01
CA PRO A 210 3.34 8.50 -31.31
C PRO A 210 2.45 9.27 -30.33
N ALA A 211 1.17 9.46 -30.65
CA ALA A 211 0.22 10.16 -29.79
C ALA A 211 0.00 9.41 -28.47
N LEU A 212 -0.12 8.08 -28.54
CA LEU A 212 -0.23 7.24 -27.35
C LEU A 212 1.07 7.25 -26.52
N GLN A 213 2.24 7.21 -27.17
CA GLN A 213 3.53 7.32 -26.48
C GLN A 213 3.67 8.65 -25.73
N MET A 214 3.19 9.75 -26.32
CA MET A 214 3.17 11.05 -25.66
C MET A 214 2.29 11.02 -24.40
N SER A 215 1.07 10.49 -24.51
CA SER A 215 0.16 10.38 -23.36
C SER A 215 0.68 9.43 -22.27
N ALA A 216 1.32 8.33 -22.65
CA ALA A 216 2.00 7.43 -21.72
C ALA A 216 3.19 8.12 -21.03
N SER A 217 3.95 8.95 -21.76
CA SER A 217 5.06 9.74 -21.20
C SER A 217 4.55 10.82 -20.23
N ALA A 218 3.40 11.43 -20.52
CA ALA A 218 2.73 12.36 -19.62
C ALA A 218 2.30 11.68 -18.32
N LEU A 219 1.65 10.52 -18.41
CA LEU A 219 1.28 9.73 -17.23
C LEU A 219 2.52 9.28 -16.43
N GLN A 220 3.59 8.87 -17.12
CA GLN A 220 4.85 8.53 -16.48
C GLN A 220 5.45 9.73 -15.74
N ALA A 221 5.43 10.92 -16.35
CA ALA A 221 5.92 12.14 -15.72
C ALA A 221 5.18 12.41 -14.39
N VAL A 222 3.85 12.29 -14.39
CA VAL A 222 3.04 12.42 -13.16
C VAL A 222 3.44 11.37 -12.13
N LEU A 223 3.48 10.08 -12.50
CA LEU A 223 3.82 9.00 -11.56
C LEU A 223 5.21 9.17 -10.93
N VAL A 224 6.20 9.54 -11.74
CA VAL A 224 7.58 9.65 -11.33
C VAL A 224 7.82 10.88 -10.45
N TYR A 225 7.35 12.05 -10.91
CA TYR A 225 7.69 13.32 -10.28
C TYR A 225 6.68 13.75 -9.22
N ARG A 226 5.39 13.52 -9.43
CA ARG A 226 4.33 13.87 -8.46
C ARG A 226 4.21 12.79 -7.38
N TYR A 227 4.17 11.51 -7.77
CA TYR A 227 3.97 10.39 -6.83
C TYR A 227 5.24 9.61 -6.46
N GLY A 228 6.41 10.11 -6.85
CA GLY A 228 7.70 9.58 -6.43
C GLY A 228 8.04 8.16 -6.93
N GLN A 229 7.37 7.66 -7.98
CA GLN A 229 7.55 6.31 -8.53
C GLN A 229 8.82 6.20 -9.41
N LYS A 230 9.99 6.42 -8.80
CA LYS A 230 11.29 6.52 -9.48
C LYS A 230 11.76 5.23 -10.17
N ASP A 231 11.16 4.09 -9.84
CA ASP A 231 11.45 2.81 -10.48
C ASP A 231 10.95 2.77 -11.94
N LEU A 232 9.95 3.59 -12.30
CA LEU A 232 9.40 3.66 -13.66
C LEU A 232 10.31 4.34 -14.69
N PHE A 233 11.46 4.91 -14.28
CA PHE A 233 12.45 5.45 -15.22
C PHE A 233 13.15 4.38 -16.07
N GLN A 234 13.15 3.12 -15.62
CA GLN A 234 13.95 2.03 -16.22
C GLN A 234 13.16 1.03 -17.06
N THR A 235 11.84 1.19 -17.13
CA THR A 235 10.95 0.41 -18.02
C THR A 235 10.69 1.15 -19.30
#